data_AF-A0A1V3PC69-F1
#
_entry.id   AF-A0A1V3PC69-F1
#
_cell.length_a   1.000
_cell.length_b   1.000
_cell.length_c   1.000
_cell.angle_alpha   90.00
_cell.angle_beta   90.00
_cell.angle_gamma   90.00
#
_symmetry.space_group_name_H-M   'P 1'
#
loop_
_entity.id
_entity.type
_entity.pdbx_description
1 polymer ?
#
loop_
_entity_poly.entity_id
_entity_poly.type
_entity_poly.pdbx_seq_one_letter_code
_entity_poly.pdbx_strand_id
1 'polypeptide(L)'
;MSTRLLLPLCTGLLLAGCATTRPTRPTAPPAPAAITGVPSCDAYLAGYLAGHRAAAVFPADQLQAHYQSMRDSLLQAARDPQTRPYLDARCRLLSSQLSQSPPGHPPGATAAVPGTH
;
A
#
# COMPACT_ATOMS: atom_id res chain seq x y z
N MET A 1 -24.07 -25.96 -57.04
CA MET A 1 -22.83 -26.76 -56.88
C MET A 1 -22.55 -26.87 -55.39
N SER A 2 -22.52 -28.11 -54.90
CA SER A 2 -22.41 -28.51 -53.49
C SER A 2 -20.96 -28.54 -52.99
N THR A 3 -20.71 -28.11 -51.76
CA THR A 3 -19.71 -28.70 -50.84
C THR A 3 -20.08 -28.26 -49.40
N ARG A 4 -20.93 -28.99 -48.67
CA ARG A 4 -20.62 -30.07 -47.68
C ARG A 4 -19.67 -29.67 -46.53
N LEU A 5 -20.29 -29.46 -45.36
CA LEU A 5 -19.98 -29.97 -44.00
C LEU A 5 -18.52 -30.30 -43.63
N LEU A 6 -18.03 -29.77 -42.50
CA LEU A 6 -17.40 -30.51 -41.38
C LEU A 6 -16.95 -29.56 -40.23
N LEU A 7 -17.76 -29.47 -39.17
CA LEU A 7 -17.25 -29.46 -37.77
C LEU A 7 -16.45 -30.77 -37.55
N PRO A 8 -15.46 -30.93 -36.63
CA PRO A 8 -15.41 -30.36 -35.28
C PRO A 8 -13.98 -30.19 -34.64
N LEU A 9 -13.94 -29.75 -33.37
CA LEU A 9 -12.95 -30.14 -32.32
C LEU A 9 -11.45 -29.94 -32.60
N CYS A 10 -10.89 -28.85 -32.08
CA CYS A 10 -9.51 -28.85 -31.55
C CYS A 10 -9.53 -28.36 -30.10
N THR A 11 -10.09 -29.21 -29.23
CA THR A 11 -9.74 -29.23 -27.81
C THR A 11 -8.30 -29.74 -27.71
N GLY A 12 -7.36 -28.82 -27.54
CA GLY A 12 -5.93 -29.10 -27.39
C GLY A 12 -5.37 -28.37 -26.18
N LEU A 13 -5.50 -29.03 -25.03
CA LEU A 13 -4.71 -28.94 -23.80
C LEU A 13 -3.58 -27.89 -23.70
N LEU A 14 -3.72 -27.02 -22.69
CA LEU A 14 -2.84 -26.98 -21.50
C LEU A 14 -1.34 -27.22 -21.75
N LEU A 15 -0.58 -26.20 -22.15
CA LEU A 15 0.85 -26.07 -21.78
C LEU A 15 1.33 -24.64 -22.03
N ALA A 16 1.39 -23.83 -20.97
CA ALA A 16 2.48 -22.87 -20.72
C ALA A 16 2.15 -22.04 -19.47
N GLY A 17 2.45 -22.59 -18.30
CA GLY A 17 2.78 -21.74 -17.17
C GLY A 17 4.02 -20.94 -17.54
N CYS A 18 3.88 -19.62 -17.69
CA CYS A 18 5.00 -18.72 -17.77
C CYS A 18 4.71 -17.50 -16.91
N ALA A 19 5.49 -17.47 -15.81
CA ALA A 19 5.74 -16.31 -14.99
C ALA A 19 4.50 -15.71 -14.33
N THR A 20 4.16 -16.26 -13.15
CA THR A 20 4.10 -15.36 -11.99
C THR A 20 5.41 -14.59 -11.98
N THR A 21 5.43 -13.43 -12.64
CA THR A 21 6.37 -12.37 -12.35
C THR A 21 6.12 -12.08 -10.89
N ARG A 22 6.86 -12.77 -10.01
CA ARG A 22 7.12 -12.26 -8.67
C ARG A 22 7.60 -10.85 -8.96
N PRO A 23 6.85 -9.79 -8.58
CA PRO A 23 7.37 -8.45 -8.72
C PRO A 23 8.69 -8.52 -8.01
N THR A 24 9.78 -8.35 -8.77
CA THR A 24 11.10 -8.18 -8.18
C THR A 24 10.90 -6.99 -7.28
N ARG A 25 10.73 -7.25 -5.98
CA ARG A 25 10.63 -6.21 -4.97
C ARG A 25 11.81 -5.31 -5.31
N PRO A 26 11.57 -4.04 -5.69
CA PRO A 26 12.67 -3.10 -5.89
C PRO A 26 13.58 -3.28 -4.70
N THR A 27 14.87 -3.56 -4.91
CA THR A 27 15.85 -3.69 -3.84
C THR A 27 15.53 -2.60 -2.84
N ALA A 28 14.95 -3.01 -1.72
CA ALA A 28 14.35 -2.05 -0.82
C ALA A 28 15.49 -1.13 -0.46
N PRO A 29 15.33 0.21 -0.62
CA PRO A 29 16.26 1.15 -0.04
C PRO A 29 16.58 0.68 1.39
N PRO A 30 17.84 0.83 1.86
CA PRO A 30 18.24 0.39 3.19
C PRO A 30 17.12 0.69 4.17
N ALA A 31 16.69 -0.35 4.89
CA ALA A 31 15.52 -0.27 5.75
C ALA A 31 15.62 1.04 6.54
N PRO A 32 14.60 1.90 6.46
CA PRO A 32 14.64 3.18 7.16
C PRO A 32 15.09 2.94 8.58
N ALA A 33 16.00 3.77 9.09
CA ALA A 33 16.45 3.67 10.47
C ALA A 33 15.23 3.48 11.37
N ALA A 34 15.24 2.48 12.24
CA ALA A 34 14.11 2.18 13.10
C ALA A 34 13.82 3.42 13.96
N ILE A 35 12.72 4.10 13.67
CA ILE A 35 12.37 5.37 14.31
C ILE A 35 11.58 5.06 15.57
N THR A 36 10.57 4.20 15.42
CA THR A 36 9.63 3.86 16.49
C THR A 36 10.08 2.65 17.30
N GLY A 37 11.03 1.85 16.78
CA GLY A 37 11.39 0.55 17.33
C GLY A 37 10.29 -0.51 17.14
N VAL A 38 9.29 -0.21 16.29
CA VAL A 38 8.21 -1.11 15.89
C VAL A 38 8.27 -1.25 14.37
N PRO A 39 8.76 -2.39 13.83
CA PRO A 39 9.06 -2.54 12.42
C PRO A 39 7.91 -2.19 11.47
N SER A 40 6.67 -2.56 11.85
CA SER A 40 5.48 -2.26 11.05
C SER A 40 5.18 -0.76 10.96
N CYS A 41 5.48 0.02 11.99
CA CYS A 41 5.28 1.47 11.99
C CYS A 41 6.38 2.19 11.20
N ASP A 42 7.62 1.71 11.26
CA ASP A 42 8.71 2.24 10.44
C ASP A 42 8.47 1.97 8.94
N ALA A 43 7.96 0.78 8.60
CA ALA A 43 7.55 0.44 7.24
C ALA A 43 6.39 1.32 6.73
N TYR A 44 5.39 1.59 7.58
CA TYR A 44 4.28 2.50 7.27
C TYR A 44 4.78 3.91 6.93
N LEU A 45 5.63 4.49 7.78
CA LEU A 45 6.20 5.82 7.57
C LEU A 45 7.01 5.92 6.27
N ALA A 46 7.77 4.88 5.95
CA ALA A 46 8.53 4.82 4.71
C ALA A 46 7.64 4.77 3.46
N GLY A 47 6.60 3.91 3.50
CA GLY A 47 5.62 3.81 2.42
C GLY A 47 4.83 5.09 2.22
N TYR A 48 4.44 5.76 3.31
CA TYR A 48 3.75 7.05 3.28
C TYR A 48 4.59 8.11 2.54
N LEU A 49 5.83 8.32 2.98
CA LEU A 49 6.69 9.37 2.39
C LEU A 49 7.03 9.07 0.92
N ALA A 50 7.35 7.82 0.59
CA ALA A 50 7.67 7.42 -0.78
C ALA A 50 6.46 7.57 -1.71
N GLY A 51 5.28 7.10 -1.29
CA GLY A 51 4.05 7.16 -2.08
C GLY A 51 3.62 8.60 -2.36
N HIS A 52 3.63 9.46 -1.33
CA HIS A 52 3.24 10.86 -1.51
C HIS A 52 4.26 11.69 -2.30
N ARG A 53 5.57 11.43 -2.15
CA ARG A 53 6.59 12.07 -2.99
C ARG A 53 6.45 11.67 -4.46
N ALA A 54 6.23 10.39 -4.74
CA ALA A 54 6.03 9.90 -6.10
C ALA A 54 4.75 10.46 -6.74
N ALA A 55 3.70 10.68 -5.95
CA ALA A 55 2.45 11.25 -6.42
C ALA A 55 2.58 12.74 -6.80
N ALA A 56 3.53 13.48 -6.20
CA ALA A 56 3.74 14.92 -6.38
C ALA A 56 2.46 15.79 -6.18
N VAL A 57 1.46 15.27 -5.47
CA VAL A 57 0.16 15.96 -5.23
C VAL A 57 0.29 17.03 -4.13
N PHE A 58 1.21 16.86 -3.19
CA PHE A 58 1.44 17.82 -2.11
C PHE A 58 2.76 18.57 -2.30
N PRO A 59 2.82 19.88 -1.97
CA PRO A 59 4.09 20.58 -1.89
C PRO A 59 5.00 19.92 -0.84
N ALA A 60 6.30 19.87 -1.14
CA ALA A 60 7.27 19.08 -0.38
C ALA A 60 7.31 19.46 1.11
N ASP A 61 7.20 20.76 1.43
CA ASP A 61 7.20 21.25 2.80
C ASP A 61 5.97 20.77 3.60
N GLN A 62 4.79 20.75 2.98
CA GLN A 62 3.58 20.25 3.64
C GLN A 62 3.65 18.75 3.88
N LEU A 63 4.14 17.99 2.88
CA LEU A 63 4.34 16.56 3.04
C LEU A 63 5.33 16.27 4.18
N GLN A 64 6.42 17.02 4.23
CA GLN A 64 7.44 16.85 5.26
C GLN A 64 6.91 17.22 6.65
N ALA A 65 6.14 18.30 6.79
CA ALA A 65 5.51 18.68 8.06
C ALA A 65 4.50 17.62 8.54
N HIS A 66 3.66 17.11 7.64
CA HIS A 66 2.67 16.09 7.98
C HIS A 66 3.34 14.76 8.38
N TYR A 67 4.38 14.35 7.64
CA TYR A 67 5.17 13.18 7.98
C TYR A 67 5.79 13.29 9.39
N GLN A 68 6.32 14.46 9.76
CA GLN A 68 6.91 14.68 11.08
C GLN A 68 5.87 14.54 12.20
N SER A 69 4.71 15.20 12.06
CA SER A 69 3.62 15.09 13.04
C SER A 69 3.15 13.65 13.25
N MET A 70 3.03 12.88 12.16
CA MET A 70 2.66 11.46 12.21
C MET A 70 3.72 10.61 12.91
N ARG A 71 5.00 10.86 12.59
CA ARG A 71 6.15 10.20 13.22
C ARG A 71 6.20 10.47 14.72
N ASP A 72 6.02 11.72 15.15
CA ASP A 72 6.01 12.08 16.58
C ASP A 72 4.86 11.41 17.33
N SER A 73 3.67 11.34 16.70
CA SER A 73 2.52 10.64 17.27
C SER A 73 2.79 9.14 17.47
N LEU A 74 3.43 8.48 16.51
CA LEU A 74 3.81 7.07 16.62
C LEU A 74 4.93 6.83 17.64
N LEU A 75 5.92 7.73 17.70
CA LEU A 75 6.97 7.71 18.70
C LEU A 75 6.40 7.80 20.12
N GLN A 76 5.45 8.71 20.33
CA GLN A 76 4.79 8.88 21.62
C GLN A 76 4.00 7.62 22.00
N ALA A 77 3.23 7.07 21.06
CA ALA A 77 2.50 5.83 21.29
C ALA A 77 3.43 4.64 21.58
N ALA A 78 4.62 4.58 20.96
CA ALA A 78 5.59 3.51 21.18
C ALA A 78 6.27 3.56 22.55
N ARG A 79 6.25 4.72 23.21
CA ARG A 79 6.76 4.91 24.57
C ARG A 79 5.73 4.56 25.64
N ASP A 80 4.45 4.57 25.30
CA ASP A 80 3.37 4.21 26.22
C ASP A 80 3.26 2.67 26.34
N PRO A 81 3.47 2.10 27.55
CA PRO A 81 3.41 0.65 27.76
C PRO A 81 2.02 0.05 27.54
N GLN A 82 0.94 0.84 27.68
CA GLN A 82 -0.42 0.36 27.42
C GLN A 82 -0.75 0.31 25.92
N THR A 83 -0.21 1.25 25.15
CA THR A 83 -0.47 1.34 23.71
C THR A 83 0.46 0.45 22.88
N ARG A 84 1.72 0.30 23.31
CA ARG A 84 2.78 -0.40 22.55
C ARG A 84 2.41 -1.82 22.07
N PRO A 85 1.69 -2.68 22.84
CA PRO A 85 1.31 -4.02 22.39
C PRO A 85 0.43 -4.03 21.14
N TYR A 86 -0.34 -2.97 20.91
CA TYR A 86 -1.33 -2.89 19.83
C TYR A 86 -0.78 -2.17 18.57
N LEU A 87 0.36 -1.49 18.69
CA LEU A 87 0.91 -0.66 17.61
C LEU A 87 1.27 -1.43 16.36
N ASP A 88 1.85 -2.63 16.51
CA ASP A 88 2.27 -3.44 15.37
C ASP A 88 1.07 -3.77 14.46
N ALA A 89 -0.02 -4.28 15.05
CA ALA A 89 -1.25 -4.59 14.32
C ALA A 89 -1.86 -3.36 13.65
N ARG A 90 -1.92 -2.23 14.36
CA ARG A 90 -2.44 -0.97 13.83
C ARG A 90 -1.63 -0.47 12.64
N CYS A 91 -0.30 -0.47 12.73
CA CYS A 91 0.59 -0.02 11.67
C CYS A 91 0.60 -0.95 10.45
N ARG A 92 0.42 -2.28 10.64
CA ARG A 92 0.19 -3.20 9.53
C ARG A 92 -1.09 -2.88 8.78
N LEU A 93 -2.19 -2.65 9.50
CA LEU A 93 -3.47 -2.27 8.89
C LEU A 93 -3.36 -0.96 8.09
N LEU A 94 -2.67 0.04 8.64
CA LEU A 94 -2.41 1.31 7.94
C LEU A 94 -1.57 1.11 6.67
N SER A 95 -0.53 0.29 6.74
CA SER A 95 0.31 -0.04 5.57
C SER A 95 -0.46 -0.77 4.47
N SER A 96 -1.36 -1.69 4.85
CA SER A 96 -2.26 -2.36 3.91
C SER A 96 -3.21 -1.38 3.26
N GLN A 97 -3.76 -0.41 4.00
CA GLN A 97 -4.62 0.63 3.44
C GLN A 97 -3.88 1.54 2.45
N LEU A 98 -2.66 1.98 2.79
CA LEU A 98 -1.83 2.77 1.88
C LEU A 98 -1.55 2.04 0.56
N SER A 99 -1.30 0.72 0.62
CA SER A 99 -1.01 -0.08 -0.57
C SER A 99 -2.22 -0.28 -1.47
N GLN A 100 -3.43 -0.20 -0.90
CA GLN A 100 -4.69 -0.35 -1.62
C GLN A 100 -5.23 0.98 -2.18
N SER A 101 -4.77 2.13 -1.70
CA SER A 101 -5.15 3.44 -2.21
C SER A 101 -4.19 3.91 -3.30
N PRO A 102 -4.67 4.34 -4.47
CA PRO A 102 -3.80 4.88 -5.51
C PRO A 102 -3.14 6.19 -5.05
N PRO A 103 -1.89 6.46 -5.48
CA PRO A 103 -1.16 7.69 -5.15
C PRO A 103 -2.02 8.92 -5.52
N GLY A 104 -2.38 9.71 -4.50
CA GLY A 104 -3.21 10.91 -4.64
C GLY A 104 -4.52 10.91 -3.85
N HIS A 105 -4.96 9.77 -3.28
CA HIS A 105 -6.10 9.74 -2.36
C HIS A 105 -5.62 9.76 -0.90
N PRO A 106 -5.91 10.82 -0.11
CA PRO A 106 -5.56 10.83 1.31
C PRO A 106 -6.42 9.79 2.08
N PRO A 107 -5.83 9.00 3.00
CA PRO A 107 -6.61 8.13 3.87
C PRO A 107 -7.45 9.01 4.80
N GLY A 108 -8.77 8.99 4.61
CA GLY A 108 -9.71 9.87 5.30
C GLY A 108 -10.78 10.50 4.42
N ALA A 109 -10.71 10.33 3.09
CA ALA A 109 -11.87 10.53 2.23
C ALA A 109 -12.84 9.35 2.41
N THR A 110 -13.48 9.27 3.59
CA THR A 110 -14.82 8.70 3.65
C THR A 110 -15.58 9.45 2.58
N ALA A 111 -16.00 8.75 1.52
CA ALA A 111 -17.01 9.26 0.61
C ALA A 111 -18.07 9.92 1.50
N ALA A 112 -18.29 11.22 1.31
CA ALA A 112 -19.40 11.91 1.93
C ALA A 112 -20.63 11.03 1.64
N VAL A 113 -21.12 10.32 2.65
CA VAL A 113 -22.41 9.67 2.58
C VAL A 113 -23.38 10.80 2.26
N PRO A 114 -24.02 10.83 1.08
CA PRO A 114 -24.99 11.86 0.79
C PRO A 114 -26.06 11.76 1.87
N GLY A 115 -26.20 12.86 2.62
CA GLY A 115 -27.15 12.97 3.71
C GLY A 115 -28.54 12.56 3.24
N THR A 116 -29.16 11.75 4.07
CA THR A 116 -30.56 11.36 3.99
C THR A 116 -31.41 12.63 3.97
N HIS A 117 -32.31 12.74 3.01
CA HIS A 117 -33.46 13.64 3.07
C HIS A 117 -34.70 12.95 2.50
#